data_AF-A0A354CVD0-F1
#
_entry.id   AF-A0A354CVD0-F1
#
_cell.length_a   1.000
_cell.length_b   1.000
_cell.length_c   1.000
_cell.angle_alpha   90.00
_cell.angle_beta   90.00
_cell.angle_gamma   90.00
#
_symmetry.space_group_name_H-M   'P 1'
#
loop_
_entity.id
_entity.type
_entity.pdbx_description
1 polymer ?
#
loop_
_entity_poly.entity_id
_entity_poly.type
_entity_poly.pdbx_seq_one_letter_code
_entity_poly.pdbx_strand_id
1 'polypeptide(L)'
;MKRTSENTPCGDNFCLLIERLAMRLKKHKGKKLYGYLNKDTKNIVDYIVKELAKDKRIADFYAEWNNINRQKLSIYHDKPNPDIPLKDNKEFRSIKNAIIKSVLESEDKEYIQSDNSKVTNMVTLWVKLLGGMINDSYQKKQSHLNNQIDSKLKSKIEQKKRSLGIKTDHTVKEVKNDEQNFTF
;
A
#
# COMPACT_ATOMS: atom_id res chain seq x y z
N MET A 1 -5.74 -44.24 -14.65
CA MET A 1 -5.02 -43.62 -13.51
C MET A 1 -4.19 -42.47 -14.10
N LYS A 2 -4.27 -41.20 -13.73
CA LYS A 2 -4.87 -40.45 -12.61
C LYS A 2 -5.47 -39.16 -13.19
N ARG A 3 -6.62 -38.70 -12.67
CA ARG A 3 -7.19 -37.39 -12.99
C ARG A 3 -6.30 -36.29 -12.40
N THR A 4 -5.82 -35.37 -13.21
CA THR A 4 -5.24 -34.09 -12.76
C THR A 4 -6.37 -33.14 -12.39
N SER A 5 -6.69 -33.08 -11.11
CA SER A 5 -7.54 -32.06 -10.53
C SER A 5 -6.66 -31.01 -9.86
N GLU A 6 -6.55 -29.83 -10.45
CA GLU A 6 -6.16 -28.62 -9.73
C GLU A 6 -6.80 -27.40 -10.43
N ASN A 7 -8.12 -27.49 -10.62
CA ASN A 7 -8.98 -26.33 -10.68
C ASN A 7 -9.35 -25.99 -9.24
N THR A 8 -8.74 -24.98 -8.64
CA THR A 8 -9.40 -24.22 -7.58
C THR A 8 -9.87 -22.92 -8.20
N PRO A 9 -11.17 -22.79 -8.52
CA PRO A 9 -11.73 -21.52 -8.97
C PRO A 9 -11.46 -20.48 -7.91
N CYS A 10 -10.98 -19.32 -8.33
CA CYS A 10 -10.73 -18.14 -7.51
C CYS A 10 -11.96 -17.74 -6.62
N GLY A 11 -13.16 -18.28 -6.89
CA GLY A 11 -14.37 -18.05 -6.11
C GLY A 11 -14.48 -18.81 -4.78
N ASP A 12 -14.08 -20.08 -4.70
CA ASP A 12 -14.57 -20.95 -3.61
C ASP A 12 -14.03 -20.55 -2.23
N ASN A 13 -12.76 -20.13 -2.14
CA ASN A 13 -12.16 -19.72 -0.87
C ASN A 13 -12.69 -18.36 -0.38
N PHE A 14 -12.87 -17.39 -1.28
CA PHE A 14 -13.41 -16.08 -0.91
C PHE A 14 -14.88 -16.16 -0.52
N CYS A 15 -15.69 -16.95 -1.24
CA CYS A 15 -17.11 -17.17 -0.90
C CYS A 15 -17.26 -17.67 0.55
N LEU A 16 -16.52 -18.72 0.92
CA LEU A 16 -16.56 -19.30 2.27
C LEU A 16 -16.10 -18.32 3.36
N LEU A 17 -15.02 -17.57 3.11
CA LEU A 17 -14.49 -16.61 4.07
C LEU A 17 -15.45 -15.43 4.29
N ILE A 18 -16.05 -14.92 3.21
CA ILE A 18 -17.00 -13.81 3.24
C ILE A 18 -18.30 -14.23 3.92
N GLU A 19 -18.82 -15.43 3.62
CA GLU A 19 -20.01 -15.98 4.27
C GLU A 19 -19.78 -16.12 5.79
N ARG A 20 -18.65 -16.72 6.18
CA ARG A 20 -18.29 -16.87 7.60
C ARG A 20 -18.13 -15.52 8.29
N LEU A 21 -17.54 -14.53 7.61
CA LEU A 21 -17.41 -13.18 8.13
C LEU A 21 -18.80 -12.53 8.33
N ALA A 22 -19.69 -12.63 7.35
CA ALA A 22 -21.04 -12.10 7.42
C ALA A 22 -21.82 -12.69 8.61
N MET A 23 -21.78 -14.02 8.79
CA MET A 23 -22.41 -14.71 9.92
C MET A 23 -21.88 -14.21 11.27
N ARG A 24 -20.56 -14.04 11.41
CA ARG A 24 -19.94 -13.55 12.65
C ARG A 24 -20.29 -12.08 12.92
N LEU A 25 -20.27 -11.23 11.89
CA LEU A 25 -20.65 -9.82 11.98
C LEU A 25 -22.13 -9.63 12.33
N LYS A 26 -23.02 -10.55 11.92
CA LYS A 26 -24.45 -10.54 12.30
C LYS A 26 -24.64 -10.79 13.80
N LYS A 27 -23.87 -11.71 14.37
CA LYS A 27 -23.91 -12.07 15.81
C LYS A 27 -23.17 -11.05 16.69
N HIS A 28 -22.29 -10.25 16.12
CA HIS A 28 -21.48 -9.28 16.86
C HIS A 28 -22.34 -8.08 17.34
N LYS A 29 -22.35 -7.86 18.66
CA LYS A 29 -22.97 -6.68 19.28
C LYS A 29 -21.98 -5.52 19.33
N GLY A 30 -22.44 -4.29 19.07
CA GLY A 30 -21.61 -3.08 19.12
C GLY A 30 -20.89 -2.73 17.81
N LYS A 31 -19.87 -1.88 17.89
CA LYS A 31 -19.20 -1.27 16.73
C LYS A 31 -18.49 -2.32 15.86
N LYS A 32 -18.85 -2.38 14.58
CA LYS A 32 -18.30 -3.35 13.61
C LYS A 32 -17.13 -2.77 12.82
N LEU A 33 -16.08 -2.37 13.53
CA LEU A 33 -14.79 -1.97 12.95
C LEU A 33 -13.73 -2.95 13.40
N TYR A 34 -12.71 -3.20 12.57
CA TYR A 34 -11.70 -4.24 12.80
C TYR A 34 -11.14 -4.20 14.22
N GLY A 35 -10.76 -3.03 14.74
CA GLY A 35 -10.21 -2.88 16.10
C GLY A 35 -11.14 -3.36 17.23
N TYR A 36 -12.45 -3.29 17.03
CA TYR A 36 -13.49 -3.61 18.01
C TYR A 36 -14.00 -5.05 17.90
N LEU A 37 -13.61 -5.79 16.86
CA LEU A 37 -14.02 -7.17 16.66
C LEU A 37 -13.28 -8.12 17.62
N ASN A 38 -13.93 -9.23 17.96
CA ASN A 38 -13.29 -10.33 18.68
C ASN A 38 -12.17 -11.00 17.84
N LYS A 39 -11.31 -11.77 18.50
CA LYS A 39 -10.13 -12.40 17.88
C LYS A 39 -10.50 -13.28 16.69
N ASP A 40 -11.54 -14.11 16.81
CA ASP A 40 -11.99 -14.99 15.73
C ASP A 40 -12.40 -14.22 14.48
N THR A 41 -13.16 -13.14 14.64
CA THR A 41 -13.65 -12.35 13.50
C THR A 41 -12.51 -11.56 12.86
N LYS A 42 -11.57 -11.03 13.66
CA LYS A 42 -10.33 -10.42 13.16
C LYS A 42 -9.53 -11.40 12.32
N ASN A 43 -9.38 -12.64 12.79
CA ASN A 43 -8.64 -13.67 12.06
C ASN A 43 -9.25 -13.93 10.68
N ILE A 44 -10.58 -13.99 10.55
CA ILE A 44 -11.24 -14.16 9.24
C ILE A 44 -10.89 -13.01 8.30
N VAL A 45 -10.97 -11.76 8.78
CA VAL A 45 -10.57 -10.59 7.98
C VAL A 45 -9.09 -10.67 7.58
N ASP A 46 -8.21 -11.08 8.50
CA ASP A 46 -6.79 -11.25 8.23
C ASP A 46 -6.53 -12.37 7.20
N TYR A 47 -7.32 -13.44 7.20
CA TYR A 47 -7.27 -14.47 6.16
C TYR A 47 -7.70 -13.94 4.81
N ILE A 48 -8.78 -13.16 4.71
CA ILE A 48 -9.18 -12.51 3.46
C ILE A 48 -8.03 -11.64 2.92
N VAL A 49 -7.37 -10.85 3.77
CA VAL A 49 -6.20 -10.04 3.35
C VAL A 49 -5.04 -10.92 2.88
N LYS A 50 -4.79 -12.06 3.53
CA LYS A 50 -3.77 -13.02 3.06
C LYS A 50 -4.12 -13.59 1.68
N GLU A 51 -5.39 -13.93 1.45
CA GLU A 51 -5.82 -14.42 0.13
C GLU A 51 -5.71 -13.34 -0.94
N LEU A 52 -6.06 -12.08 -0.63
CA LEU A 52 -5.84 -10.95 -1.54
C LEU A 52 -4.35 -10.78 -1.89
N ALA A 53 -3.45 -11.03 -0.93
CA ALA A 53 -2.01 -10.96 -1.15
C ALA A 53 -1.46 -12.05 -2.08
N LYS A 54 -2.22 -13.12 -2.36
CA LYS A 54 -1.84 -14.16 -3.32
C LYS A 54 -2.19 -13.80 -4.76
N ASP A 55 -3.03 -12.78 -4.99
CA ASP A 55 -3.27 -12.27 -6.34
C ASP A 55 -1.94 -11.83 -6.93
N LYS A 56 -1.55 -12.40 -8.08
CA LYS A 56 -0.24 -12.16 -8.69
C LYS A 56 0.08 -10.67 -8.82
N ARG A 57 -0.90 -9.86 -9.21
CA ARG A 57 -0.70 -8.40 -9.41
C ARG A 57 -0.38 -7.70 -8.10
N ILE A 58 -1.07 -8.09 -7.02
CA ILE A 58 -0.81 -7.57 -5.69
C ILE A 58 0.53 -8.09 -5.16
N ALA A 59 0.83 -9.37 -5.35
CA ALA A 59 2.08 -9.99 -4.91
C ALA A 59 3.30 -9.31 -5.56
N ASP A 60 3.30 -9.17 -6.88
CA ASP A 60 4.37 -8.53 -7.65
C ASP A 60 4.54 -7.07 -7.19
N PHE A 61 3.44 -6.33 -7.07
CA PHE A 61 3.51 -4.93 -6.68
C PHE A 61 3.96 -4.73 -5.22
N TYR A 62 3.57 -5.65 -4.35
CA TYR A 62 3.97 -5.63 -2.95
C TYR A 62 5.43 -6.04 -2.74
N ALA A 63 5.97 -6.93 -3.59
CA ALA A 63 7.39 -7.25 -3.61
C ALA A 63 8.23 -6.00 -3.94
N GLU A 64 7.80 -5.22 -4.94
CA GLU A 64 8.46 -3.98 -5.31
C GLU A 64 8.34 -2.90 -4.22
N TRP A 65 7.18 -2.83 -3.56
CA TRP A 65 7.02 -2.00 -2.36
C TRP A 65 8.00 -2.37 -1.25
N ASN A 66 8.17 -3.66 -0.95
CA ASN A 66 9.13 -4.13 0.05
C ASN A 66 10.57 -3.82 -0.36
N ASN A 67 10.89 -3.92 -1.65
CA ASN A 67 12.19 -3.55 -2.20
C ASN A 67 12.55 -2.09 -1.88
N ILE A 68 11.67 -1.14 -2.20
CA ILE A 68 11.89 0.27 -1.85
C ILE A 68 11.95 0.46 -0.34
N ASN A 69 11.08 -0.21 0.41
CA ASN A 69 11.07 -0.08 1.86
C ASN A 69 12.43 -0.49 2.47
N ARG A 70 13.03 -1.58 1.99
CA ARG A 70 14.39 -1.99 2.37
C ARG A 70 15.45 -0.95 1.99
N GLN A 71 15.43 -0.45 0.75
CA GLN A 71 16.38 0.57 0.30
C GLN A 71 16.31 1.86 1.14
N LYS A 72 15.09 2.29 1.50
CA LYS A 72 14.89 3.44 2.39
C LYS A 72 15.49 3.18 3.77
N LEU A 73 15.29 1.97 4.32
CA LEU A 73 15.75 1.61 5.67
C LEU A 73 17.26 1.36 5.74
N SER A 74 17.87 0.81 4.67
CA SER A 74 19.32 0.58 4.59
C SER A 74 20.15 1.87 4.57
N ILE A 75 19.53 3.02 4.30
CA ILE A 75 20.18 4.33 4.46
C ILE A 75 20.47 4.66 5.93
N TYR A 76 19.68 4.10 6.86
CA TYR A 76 19.74 4.42 8.28
C TYR A 76 20.26 3.26 9.15
N HIS A 77 20.21 2.02 8.65
CA HIS A 77 20.56 0.82 9.41
C HIS A 77 21.37 -0.17 8.56
N ASP A 78 22.43 -0.73 9.14
CA ASP A 78 23.31 -1.70 8.45
C ASP A 78 22.69 -3.09 8.27
N LYS A 79 21.57 -3.39 8.96
CA LYS A 79 20.92 -4.71 8.89
C LYS A 79 19.78 -4.72 7.87
N PRO A 80 19.68 -5.77 7.03
CA PRO A 80 18.54 -5.94 6.15
C PRO A 80 17.28 -6.15 6.99
N ASN A 81 16.30 -5.25 6.86
CA ASN A 81 15.01 -5.43 7.51
C ASN A 81 14.18 -6.46 6.73
N PRO A 82 13.54 -7.43 7.42
CA PRO A 82 12.77 -8.47 6.76
C PRO A 82 11.52 -7.89 6.11
N ASP A 83 11.04 -8.57 5.06
CA ASP A 83 9.80 -8.24 4.40
C ASP A 83 8.63 -8.36 5.37
N ILE A 84 7.76 -7.36 5.34
CA ILE A 84 6.58 -7.34 6.19
C ILE A 84 5.44 -8.01 5.42
N PRO A 85 4.76 -9.01 5.98
CA PRO A 85 3.57 -9.56 5.35
C PRO A 85 2.47 -8.51 5.24
N LEU A 86 1.73 -8.51 4.12
CA LEU A 86 0.71 -7.48 3.85
C LEU A 86 -0.32 -7.32 4.98
N LYS A 87 -0.72 -8.43 5.60
CA LYS A 87 -1.68 -8.46 6.72
C LYS A 87 -1.20 -7.71 7.97
N ASP A 88 0.12 -7.65 8.17
CA ASP A 88 0.77 -7.09 9.36
C ASP A 88 1.27 -5.66 9.11
N ASN A 89 1.27 -5.22 7.85
CA ASN A 89 1.70 -3.89 7.47
C ASN A 89 0.66 -2.84 7.86
N LYS A 90 1.07 -1.93 8.76
CA LYS A 90 0.22 -0.89 9.34
C LYS A 90 -0.23 0.16 8.33
N GLU A 91 0.51 0.36 7.23
CA GLU A 91 0.15 1.32 6.19
C GLU A 91 -1.14 0.91 5.46
N PHE A 92 -1.38 -0.39 5.36
CA PHE A 92 -2.51 -0.94 4.64
C PHE A 92 -3.68 -1.34 5.55
N ARG A 93 -3.64 -0.98 6.85
CA ARG A 93 -4.63 -1.42 7.85
C ARG A 93 -6.09 -1.05 7.52
N SER A 94 -6.33 -0.01 6.72
CA SER A 94 -7.69 0.41 6.34
C SER A 94 -8.38 -0.61 5.42
N ILE A 95 -7.65 -1.45 4.69
CA ILE A 95 -8.24 -2.52 3.87
C ILE A 95 -9.12 -3.45 4.69
N LYS A 96 -8.75 -3.70 5.95
CA LYS A 96 -9.50 -4.55 6.88
C LYS A 96 -10.89 -3.99 7.16
N ASN A 97 -11.00 -2.66 7.33
CA ASN A 97 -12.29 -2.00 7.53
C ASN A 97 -13.08 -1.88 6.22
N ALA A 98 -12.42 -1.76 5.07
CA ALA A 98 -13.09 -1.78 3.77
C ALA A 98 -13.76 -3.14 3.50
N ILE A 99 -13.08 -4.25 3.80
CA ILE A 99 -13.65 -5.60 3.72
C ILE A 99 -14.89 -5.71 4.62
N ILE A 100 -14.78 -5.33 5.89
CA ILE A 100 -15.91 -5.38 6.83
C ILE A 100 -17.09 -4.55 6.32
N LYS A 101 -16.83 -3.34 5.81
CA LYS A 101 -17.85 -2.45 5.27
C LYS A 101 -18.58 -3.08 4.08
N SER A 102 -17.86 -3.56 3.08
CA SER A 102 -18.45 -4.22 1.90
C SER A 102 -19.31 -5.44 2.27
N VAL A 103 -18.89 -6.24 3.25
CA VAL A 103 -19.66 -7.39 3.73
C VAL A 103 -20.91 -6.97 4.52
N LEU A 104 -20.87 -5.84 5.23
CA LEU A 104 -22.05 -5.31 5.93
C LEU A 104 -23.08 -4.67 4.99
N GLU A 105 -22.61 -4.03 3.92
CA GLU A 105 -23.44 -3.39 2.89
C GLU A 105 -24.07 -4.41 1.94
N SER A 106 -23.58 -5.65 1.93
CA SER A 106 -24.21 -6.76 1.23
C SER A 106 -25.45 -7.23 2.02
N GLU A 107 -26.58 -6.55 1.86
CA GLU A 107 -27.80 -6.68 2.67
C GLU A 107 -28.58 -8.01 2.53
N ASP A 108 -28.25 -8.87 1.57
CA ASP A 108 -29.03 -10.08 1.26
C ASP A 108 -28.62 -11.29 2.12
N LYS A 109 -29.54 -11.67 3.03
CA LYS A 109 -29.33 -12.66 4.11
C LYS A 109 -29.32 -14.13 3.69
N GLU A 110 -29.42 -14.47 2.39
CA GLU A 110 -29.55 -15.86 1.91
C GLU A 110 -28.66 -16.25 0.69
N TYR A 111 -27.80 -15.37 0.17
CA TYR A 111 -27.34 -15.51 -1.23
C TYR A 111 -25.85 -15.77 -1.51
N ILE A 112 -24.97 -15.86 -0.50
CA ILE A 112 -23.52 -15.95 -0.76
C ILE A 112 -23.11 -17.30 -1.41
N GLN A 113 -23.97 -18.31 -1.36
CA GLN A 113 -23.72 -19.59 -2.04
C GLN A 113 -24.05 -19.61 -3.54
N SER A 114 -24.86 -18.68 -4.08
CA SER A 114 -25.28 -18.73 -5.51
C SER A 114 -24.76 -17.60 -6.40
N ASP A 115 -24.32 -16.47 -5.84
CA ASP A 115 -23.93 -15.31 -6.64
C ASP A 115 -22.41 -15.04 -6.60
N ASN A 116 -21.67 -15.88 -7.31
CA ASN A 116 -20.24 -15.71 -7.56
C ASN A 116 -19.90 -14.31 -8.13
N SER A 117 -20.85 -13.63 -8.80
CA SER A 117 -20.62 -12.31 -9.38
C SER A 117 -20.48 -11.23 -8.29
N LYS A 118 -21.30 -11.25 -7.24
CA LYS A 118 -21.21 -10.33 -6.09
C LYS A 118 -19.87 -10.47 -5.36
N VAL A 119 -19.46 -11.72 -5.08
CA VAL A 119 -18.16 -11.99 -4.45
C VAL A 119 -17.01 -11.52 -5.33
N THR A 120 -17.06 -11.83 -6.62
CA THR A 120 -16.04 -11.39 -7.60
C THR A 120 -15.95 -9.87 -7.65
N ASN A 121 -17.08 -9.17 -7.61
CA ASN A 121 -17.12 -7.70 -7.59
C ASN A 121 -16.48 -7.14 -6.32
N MET A 122 -16.82 -7.66 -5.13
CA MET A 122 -16.21 -7.25 -3.87
C MET A 122 -14.69 -7.45 -3.89
N VAL A 123 -14.23 -8.65 -4.27
CA VAL A 123 -12.81 -8.98 -4.36
C VAL A 123 -12.10 -8.06 -5.35
N THR A 124 -12.71 -7.80 -6.51
CA THR A 124 -12.16 -6.88 -7.53
C THR A 124 -12.00 -5.47 -6.98
N LEU A 125 -12.99 -4.96 -6.24
CA LEU A 125 -12.93 -3.64 -5.60
C LEU A 125 -11.84 -3.59 -4.53
N TRP A 126 -11.69 -4.64 -3.71
CA TRP A 126 -10.64 -4.71 -2.71
C TRP A 126 -9.25 -4.80 -3.33
N VAL A 127 -9.06 -5.56 -4.41
CA VAL A 127 -7.80 -5.60 -5.15
C VAL A 127 -7.46 -4.22 -5.72
N LYS A 128 -8.43 -3.52 -6.33
CA LYS A 128 -8.22 -2.15 -6.83
C LYS A 128 -7.84 -1.17 -5.72
N LEU A 129 -8.59 -1.20 -4.61
CA LEU A 129 -8.32 -0.35 -3.45
C LEU A 129 -6.92 -0.60 -2.89
N LEU A 130 -6.58 -1.86 -2.67
CA LEU A 130 -5.29 -2.28 -2.12
C LEU A 130 -4.14 -1.92 -3.06
N GLY A 131 -4.28 -2.13 -4.36
CA GLY A 131 -3.32 -1.71 -5.37
C GLY A 131 -3.09 -0.20 -5.35
N GLY A 132 -4.15 0.61 -5.27
CA GLY A 132 -4.04 2.05 -5.13
C GLY A 132 -3.27 2.46 -3.87
N MET A 133 -3.60 1.87 -2.72
CA MET A 133 -2.89 2.15 -1.47
C MET A 133 -1.40 1.80 -1.54
N ILE A 134 -1.06 0.64 -2.12
CA ILE A 134 0.33 0.19 -2.30
C ILE A 134 1.06 1.17 -3.22
N ASN A 135 0.44 1.57 -4.35
CA ASN A 135 1.01 2.56 -5.26
C ASN A 135 1.29 3.89 -4.56
N ASP A 136 0.32 4.45 -3.85
CA ASP A 136 0.47 5.76 -3.20
C ASP A 136 1.61 5.73 -2.17
N SER A 137 1.70 4.65 -1.40
CA SER A 137 2.78 4.45 -0.45
C SER A 137 4.14 4.26 -1.14
N TYR A 138 4.17 3.50 -2.24
CA TYR A 138 5.35 3.26 -3.07
C TYR A 138 5.89 4.56 -3.65
N GLN A 139 5.05 5.35 -4.34
CA GLN A 139 5.44 6.60 -4.99
C GLN A 139 6.00 7.60 -3.98
N LYS A 140 5.37 7.72 -2.80
CA LYS A 140 5.89 8.56 -1.71
C LYS A 140 7.28 8.13 -1.30
N LYS A 141 7.52 6.83 -1.08
CA LYS A 141 8.83 6.31 -0.68
C LYS A 141 9.89 6.49 -1.77
N GLN A 142 9.55 6.21 -3.03
CA GLN A 142 10.44 6.41 -4.17
C GLN A 142 10.86 7.88 -4.32
N SER A 143 9.91 8.82 -4.22
CA SER A 143 10.20 10.25 -4.26
C SER A 143 11.13 10.68 -3.13
N HIS A 144 10.87 10.22 -1.89
CA HIS A 144 11.76 10.49 -0.77
C HIS A 144 13.18 9.94 -0.99
N LEU A 145 13.31 8.74 -1.53
CA LEU A 145 14.59 8.13 -1.83
C LEU A 145 15.36 8.92 -2.89
N ASN A 146 14.70 9.30 -3.99
CA ASN A 146 15.30 10.10 -5.05
C ASN A 146 15.80 11.46 -4.54
N ASN A 147 14.97 12.17 -3.75
CA ASN A 147 15.35 13.47 -3.19
C ASN A 147 16.55 13.37 -2.25
N GLN A 148 16.68 12.26 -1.50
CA GLN A 148 17.85 12.03 -0.65
C GLN A 148 19.11 11.75 -1.47
N ILE A 149 19.01 10.95 -2.55
CA ILE A 149 20.14 10.68 -3.44
C ILE A 149 20.62 11.98 -4.09
N ASP A 150 19.70 12.79 -4.61
CA ASP A 150 20.02 14.08 -5.23
C ASP A 150 20.70 15.03 -4.24
N SER A 151 20.17 15.16 -3.03
CA SER A 151 20.77 15.97 -1.96
C SER A 151 22.20 15.51 -1.62
N LYS A 152 22.45 14.20 -1.59
CA LYS A 152 23.79 13.63 -1.36
C LYS A 152 24.73 13.90 -2.55
N LEU A 153 24.26 13.75 -3.78
CA LEU A 153 25.03 14.06 -4.99
C LEU A 153 25.42 15.54 -5.02
N LYS A 154 24.47 16.45 -4.74
CA LYS A 154 24.71 17.89 -4.65
C LYS A 154 25.76 18.22 -3.60
N SER A 155 25.66 17.66 -2.40
CA SER A 155 26.65 17.86 -1.33
C SER A 155 28.05 17.38 -1.73
N LYS A 156 28.18 16.22 -2.38
CA LYS A 156 29.48 15.72 -2.88
C LYS A 156 30.06 16.62 -3.98
N ILE A 157 29.23 17.13 -4.90
CA ILE A 157 29.67 18.08 -5.94
C ILE A 157 30.20 19.36 -5.29
N GLU A 158 29.50 19.91 -4.29
CA GLU A 158 29.93 21.10 -3.56
C GLU A 158 31.26 20.87 -2.81
N GLN A 159 31.40 19.75 -2.11
CA GLN A 159 32.67 19.37 -1.45
C GLN A 159 33.81 19.29 -2.46
N LYS A 160 33.59 18.66 -3.62
CA LYS A 160 34.60 18.57 -4.68
C LYS A 160 34.96 19.94 -5.25
N LYS A 161 33.99 20.82 -5.51
CA LYS A 161 34.23 22.22 -5.94
C LYS A 161 35.09 22.98 -4.93
N ARG A 162 34.78 22.87 -3.63
CA ARG A 162 35.58 23.50 -2.55
C ARG A 162 37.00 22.95 -2.48
N SER A 163 37.19 21.64 -2.60
CA SER A 163 38.53 21.02 -2.60
C SER A 163 39.41 21.48 -3.77
N LEU A 164 38.80 21.90 -4.88
CA LEU A 164 39.47 22.46 -6.06
C LEU A 164 39.65 23.98 -5.99
N GLY A 165 39.31 24.62 -4.85
CA GLY A 165 39.42 26.06 -4.66
C GLY A 165 38.35 26.89 -5.38
N ILE A 166 37.32 26.26 -5.95
CA ILE A 166 36.23 26.95 -6.65
C ILE A 166 35.21 27.44 -5.61
N LYS A 167 35.08 28.77 -5.46
CA LYS A 167 34.06 29.38 -4.59
C LYS A 167 32.67 29.14 -5.18
N THR A 168 31.79 28.52 -4.39
CA THR A 168 30.35 28.44 -4.66
C THR A 168 29.68 29.66 -4.03
N ASP A 169 29.65 30.79 -4.73
CA ASP A 169 28.94 31.98 -4.25
C ASP A 169 27.43 31.77 -4.32
N HIS A 170 26.78 31.77 -3.15
CA HIS A 170 25.33 31.78 -2.99
C HIS A 170 24.87 33.15 -2.52
N THR A 171 25.11 34.17 -3.34
CA THR A 171 24.37 35.44 -3.27
C THR A 171 24.23 35.96 -4.69
N VAL A 172 23.13 35.57 -5.35
CA VAL A 172 22.61 36.35 -6.47
C VAL A 172 22.16 37.67 -5.84
N LYS A 173 22.97 38.72 -5.95
CA LYS A 173 22.48 40.07 -5.71
C LYS A 173 21.45 40.34 -6.79
N GLU A 174 20.20 40.52 -6.40
CA GLU A 174 19.19 41.13 -7.27
C GLU A 174 19.76 42.45 -7.79
N VAL A 175 20.05 42.50 -9.08
CA VAL A 175 20.37 43.76 -9.75
C VAL A 175 19.06 44.54 -9.79
N LYS A 176 18.93 45.53 -8.90
CA LYS A 176 17.93 46.59 -9.06
C LYS A 176 18.29 47.35 -10.32
N ASN A 177 17.47 47.20 -11.36
CA ASN A 177 17.50 48.11 -12.51
C ASN A 177 16.88 49.43 -12.08
N ASP A 178 17.70 50.32 -11.55
CA ASP A 178 17.41 51.75 -11.52
C ASP A 178 17.88 52.34 -12.85
N GLU A 179 17.05 52.28 -13.89
CA GLU A 179 17.23 53.16 -15.05
C GLU A 179 16.11 54.20 -15.09
N GLN A 180 16.55 55.40 -14.75
CA GLN A 180 15.83 56.65 -14.74
C GLN A 180 15.45 57.09 -16.15
N ASN A 181 14.25 57.65 -16.24
CA ASN A 181 13.79 58.67 -17.18
C ASN A 181 14.84 59.25 -18.14
N PHE A 182 14.56 59.18 -19.44
CA PHE A 182 14.79 60.32 -20.33
C PHE A 182 13.54 60.59 -21.17
N THR A 183 12.93 61.73 -20.88
CA THR A 183 11.90 62.42 -21.66
C THR A 183 12.51 63.02 -22.92
N PHE A 184 11.81 62.93 -24.05
CA PHE A 184 11.40 64.08 -24.87
C PHE A 184 10.23 63.67 -25.75
#